data_AF-A0A6M7XL22-F1
#
_entry.id   AF-A0A6M7XL22-F1
#
_cell.length_a   1.000
_cell.length_b   1.000
_cell.length_c   1.000
_cell.angle_alpha   90.00
_cell.angle_beta   90.00
_cell.angle_gamma   90.00
#
_symmetry.space_group_name_H-M   'P 1'
#
loop_
_entity.id
_entity.type
_entity.pdbx_description
1 polymer ?
#
loop_
_entity_poly.entity_id
_entity_poly.type
_entity_poly.pdbx_seq_one_letter_code
_entity_poly.pdbx_strand_id
1 'polypeptide(L)'
;MTRFALAVAVGILAVSASISTVYAAPAPCEETLKALRAAEATAKLNDADKNKVSELETKGIERCNADDDKRADDFFAQGMKVMGK
;
A
#
# COMPACT_ATOMS: atom_id res chain seq x y z
N MET A 1 56.72 -1.33 -40.36
CA MET A 1 55.61 -1.13 -41.31
C MET A 1 54.31 -1.47 -40.59
N THR A 2 53.48 -0.44 -40.38
CA THR A 2 52.00 -0.44 -40.50
C THR A 2 51.20 -1.59 -39.86
N ARG A 3 50.17 -1.42 -39.01
CA ARG A 3 49.24 -0.31 -38.72
C ARG A 3 48.34 -0.79 -37.57
N PHE A 4 47.97 0.12 -36.68
CA PHE A 4 46.90 -0.03 -35.69
C PHE A 4 45.54 -0.35 -36.35
N ALA A 5 44.75 -1.26 -35.76
CA ALA A 5 43.27 -1.19 -35.70
C ALA A 5 42.75 -2.35 -34.81
N LEU A 6 42.45 -2.13 -33.52
CA LEU A 6 41.12 -1.75 -32.99
C LEU A 6 39.96 -2.67 -33.42
N ALA A 7 39.47 -3.49 -32.48
CA ALA A 7 38.05 -3.76 -32.30
C ALA A 7 37.80 -4.50 -30.97
N VAL A 8 37.76 -3.74 -29.88
CA VAL A 8 37.11 -4.16 -28.63
C VAL A 8 35.60 -4.01 -28.88
N ALA A 9 34.88 -5.11 -29.03
CA ALA A 9 33.42 -5.10 -29.09
C ALA A 9 32.86 -5.44 -27.70
N VAL A 10 32.71 -4.42 -26.84
CA VAL A 10 31.88 -4.51 -25.63
C VAL A 10 30.42 -4.49 -26.08
N GLY A 11 29.80 -5.66 -26.13
CA GLY A 11 28.35 -5.79 -26.26
C GLY A 11 27.68 -5.46 -24.93
N ILE A 12 27.36 -4.19 -24.70
CA ILE A 12 26.48 -3.78 -23.59
C ILE A 12 25.07 -4.20 -23.98
N LEU A 13 24.60 -5.34 -23.48
CA LEU A 13 23.18 -5.68 -23.44
C LEU A 13 22.50 -4.78 -22.41
N ALA A 14 22.18 -3.55 -22.81
CA ALA A 14 21.20 -2.74 -22.12
C ALA A 14 19.82 -3.29 -22.47
N VAL A 15 19.42 -4.39 -21.85
CA VAL A 15 17.99 -4.71 -21.72
C VAL A 15 17.46 -3.70 -20.72
N SER A 16 16.94 -2.60 -21.28
CA SER A 16 16.05 -1.67 -20.61
C SER A 16 15.01 -2.50 -19.85
N ALA A 17 15.16 -2.53 -18.53
CA ALA A 17 14.13 -3.03 -17.64
C ALA A 17 12.92 -2.12 -17.82
N SER A 18 12.00 -2.55 -18.67
CA SER A 18 10.64 -2.04 -18.70
C SER A 18 10.05 -2.36 -17.33
N ILE A 19 10.27 -1.46 -16.37
CA ILE A 19 9.49 -1.40 -15.15
C ILE A 19 8.08 -1.05 -15.59
N SER A 20 7.32 -2.09 -15.93
CA SER A 20 5.87 -2.01 -16.02
C SER A 20 5.42 -1.55 -14.64
N THR A 21 5.14 -0.26 -14.51
CA THR A 21 4.36 0.26 -13.40
C THR A 21 2.97 -0.32 -13.57
N VAL A 22 2.78 -1.54 -13.09
CA VAL A 22 1.45 -2.09 -12.87
C VAL A 22 0.82 -1.14 -11.87
N TYR A 23 -0.03 -0.24 -12.38
CA TYR A 23 -0.96 0.50 -11.56
C TYR A 23 -1.82 -0.58 -10.91
N ALA A 24 -1.48 -0.95 -9.67
CA ALA A 24 -2.33 -1.82 -8.89
C ALA A 24 -3.69 -1.14 -8.86
N ALA A 25 -4.72 -1.84 -9.33
CA ALA A 25 -6.08 -1.41 -9.07
C ALA A 25 -6.18 -1.16 -7.56
N PRO A 26 -6.90 -0.12 -7.12
CA PRO A 26 -7.11 0.10 -5.69
C PRO A 26 -7.59 -1.23 -5.09
N ALA A 27 -6.94 -1.65 -4.01
CA ALA A 27 -7.32 -2.87 -3.33
C ALA A 27 -8.80 -2.74 -2.88
N PRO A 28 -9.56 -3.85 -2.83
CA PRO A 28 -10.90 -3.82 -2.24
C PRO A 28 -10.85 -3.23 -0.83
N CYS A 29 -11.88 -2.48 -0.42
CA CYS A 29 -11.95 -1.89 0.91
C CYS A 29 -11.88 -2.97 2.03
N GLU A 30 -12.22 -4.22 1.72
CA GLU A 30 -12.06 -5.38 2.61
C GLU A 30 -10.59 -5.71 2.91
N GLU A 31 -9.67 -5.47 1.97
CA GLU A 31 -8.24 -5.71 2.20
C GLU A 31 -7.66 -4.65 3.14
N THR A 32 -8.07 -3.39 3.00
CA THR A 32 -7.71 -2.33 3.95
C THR A 32 -8.33 -2.54 5.32
N LEU A 33 -9.59 -3.01 5.38
CA LEU A 33 -10.25 -3.39 6.64
C LEU A 33 -9.51 -4.54 7.33
N LYS A 34 -9.10 -5.55 6.57
CA LYS A 34 -8.31 -6.67 7.08
C LYS A 34 -6.97 -6.21 7.63
N ALA A 35 -6.29 -5.27 6.96
CA ALA A 35 -5.06 -4.67 7.47
C ALA A 35 -5.28 -3.92 8.78
N LEU A 36 -6.37 -3.13 8.88
CA LEU A 36 -6.77 -2.45 10.12
C LEU A 36 -7.00 -3.44 11.27
N ARG A 37 -7.75 -4.52 11.05
CA ARG A 37 -8.03 -5.53 12.08
C ARG A 37 -6.79 -6.30 12.52
N ALA A 38 -5.91 -6.63 11.57
CA ALA A 38 -4.63 -7.27 11.89
C ALA A 38 -3.75 -6.33 12.73
N ALA A 39 -3.76 -5.04 12.39
CA ALA A 39 -3.11 -4.01 13.15
C ALA A 39 -3.66 -3.91 14.58
N GLU A 40 -4.98 -3.83 14.73
CA GLU A 40 -5.69 -3.73 16.01
C GLU A 40 -5.42 -4.93 16.91
N ALA A 41 -5.43 -6.15 16.37
CA ALA A 41 -5.15 -7.38 17.12
C ALA A 41 -3.76 -7.39 17.78
N THR A 42 -2.81 -6.59 17.28
CA THR A 42 -1.45 -6.48 17.81
C THR A 42 -1.21 -5.20 18.61
N ALA A 43 -2.13 -4.25 18.57
CA ALA A 43 -1.95 -2.94 19.17
C ALA A 43 -2.24 -2.97 20.68
N LYS A 44 -1.38 -2.33 21.47
CA LYS A 44 -1.64 -2.06 22.90
C LYS A 44 -2.22 -0.67 23.04
N LEU A 45 -3.53 -0.57 22.94
CA LEU A 45 -4.26 0.70 23.02
C LEU A 45 -4.84 0.93 24.42
N ASN A 46 -4.88 2.19 24.85
CA ASN A 46 -5.74 2.59 25.96
C ASN A 46 -7.21 2.60 25.51
N ASP A 47 -8.15 2.76 26.45
CA ASP A 47 -9.57 2.66 26.13
C ASP A 47 -10.08 3.78 25.21
N ALA A 48 -9.49 4.98 25.28
CA ALA A 48 -9.85 6.09 24.39
C ALA A 48 -9.48 5.78 22.94
N ASP A 49 -8.26 5.26 22.72
CA ASP A 49 -7.77 4.91 21.38
C ASP A 49 -8.50 3.69 20.82
N LYS A 50 -8.83 2.68 21.65
CA LYS A 50 -9.69 1.55 21.23
C LYS A 50 -11.05 2.03 20.73
N ASN A 51 -11.71 2.88 21.51
CA ASN A 51 -13.01 3.43 21.13
C ASN A 51 -12.90 4.22 19.82
N LYS A 52 -11.81 4.98 19.63
CA LYS A 52 -11.59 5.74 18.42
C LYS A 52 -11.35 4.85 17.19
N VAL A 53 -10.55 3.79 17.32
CA VAL A 53 -10.32 2.82 16.25
C VAL A 53 -11.63 2.11 15.88
N SER A 54 -12.41 1.66 16.87
CA SER A 54 -13.69 0.99 16.63
C SER A 54 -14.73 1.90 15.94
N GLU A 55 -14.79 3.18 16.31
CA GLU A 55 -15.64 4.17 15.64
C GLU A 55 -15.24 4.35 14.16
N LEU A 56 -13.94 4.43 13.89
CA LEU A 56 -13.39 4.58 12.54
C LEU A 56 -13.59 3.32 11.71
N GLU A 57 -13.38 2.13 12.29
CA GLU A 57 -13.67 0.85 11.64
C GLU A 57 -15.15 0.76 11.26
N THR A 58 -16.06 1.07 12.19
CA THR A 58 -17.51 1.01 11.94
C THR A 58 -17.91 1.94 10.79
N LYS A 59 -17.42 3.18 10.80
CA LYS A 59 -17.66 4.15 9.72
C LYS A 59 -17.07 3.68 8.39
N GLY A 60 -15.88 3.09 8.42
CA GLY A 60 -15.24 2.54 7.23
C GLY A 60 -16.04 1.37 6.65
N ILE A 61 -16.54 0.46 7.49
CA ILE A 61 -17.41 -0.66 7.06
C ILE A 61 -18.71 -0.14 6.44
N GLU A 62 -19.35 0.87 7.04
CA GLU A 62 -20.56 1.47 6.46
C GLU A 62 -20.32 2.02 5.05
N ARG A 63 -19.18 2.68 4.82
CA ARG A 63 -18.80 3.20 3.51
C ARG A 63 -18.41 2.10 2.53
N CYS A 64 -17.67 1.09 2.99
CA CYS A 64 -17.26 -0.07 2.21
C CYS A 64 -18.49 -0.85 1.71
N ASN A 65 -19.47 -1.11 2.59
CA ASN A 65 -20.74 -1.74 2.21
C ASN A 65 -21.60 -0.89 1.25
N ALA A 66 -21.32 0.40 1.14
CA ALA A 66 -21.98 1.32 0.22
C ALA A 66 -21.20 1.52 -1.09
N ASP A 67 -20.20 0.66 -1.36
CA ASP A 67 -19.26 0.74 -2.49
C ASP A 67 -18.52 2.10 -2.55
N ASP A 68 -18.41 2.79 -1.41
CA ASP A 68 -17.66 4.04 -1.27
C ASP A 68 -16.28 3.76 -0.68
N ASP A 69 -15.48 3.04 -1.46
CA ASP A 69 -14.18 2.54 -1.07
C ASP A 69 -13.25 3.67 -0.65
N LYS A 70 -13.30 4.81 -1.35
CA LYS A 70 -12.45 5.95 -1.04
C LYS A 70 -12.68 6.48 0.38
N ARG A 71 -13.94 6.67 0.78
CA ARG A 71 -14.24 7.15 2.15
C ARG A 71 -14.00 6.05 3.18
N ALA A 72 -14.20 4.78 2.82
CA ALA A 72 -13.86 3.65 3.68
C ALA A 72 -12.36 3.63 4.02
N ASP A 73 -11.52 3.69 2.99
CA ASP A 73 -10.06 3.70 3.09
C ASP A 73 -9.57 4.89 3.94
N ASP A 74 -10.16 6.07 3.75
CA ASP A 74 -9.82 7.25 4.55
C ASP A 74 -10.12 7.04 6.05
N PHE A 75 -11.21 6.35 6.41
CA PHE A 75 -11.50 6.01 7.80
C PHE A 75 -10.55 4.94 8.34
N PHE A 76 -10.27 3.90 7.57
CA PHE A 76 -9.32 2.86 7.96
C PHE A 76 -7.90 3.42 8.14
N ALA A 77 -7.45 4.31 7.26
CA ALA A 77 -6.17 5.00 7.37
C ALA A 77 -6.10 5.90 8.62
N GLN A 78 -7.20 6.54 9.01
CA GLN A 78 -7.26 7.27 10.27
C GLN A 78 -7.14 6.32 11.47
N GLY A 79 -7.78 5.14 11.42
CA GLY A 79 -7.68 4.12 12.46
C GLY A 79 -6.24 3.61 12.62
N MET A 80 -5.56 3.38 11.50
CA MET A 80 -4.14 3.02 11.47
C MET A 80 -3.26 4.08 12.14
N LYS A 81 -3.50 5.37 11.87
CA LYS A 81 -2.77 6.48 12.52
C LYS A 81 -2.97 6.51 14.04
N VAL A 82 -4.19 6.25 14.53
CA VAL A 82 -4.46 6.16 15.98
C VAL A 82 -3.61 5.04 16.60
N MET A 83 -3.40 3.94 15.88
CA MET A 83 -2.55 2.82 16.31
C MET A 83 -1.05 3.04 16.07
N GLY A 84 -0.65 4.20 15.55
CA GLY A 84 0.75 4.52 15.24
C GLY A 84 1.33 3.77 14.05
N LYS A 85 0.49 3.41 13.06
CA LYS A 85 0.89 2.71 11.84
C LYS A 85 0.89 3.61 10.60
#